data_AF-A0A367A9Z2-F1
#
_entry.id   AF-A0A367A9Z2-F1
#
_cell.length_a   1.000
_cell.length_b   1.000
_cell.length_c   1.000
_cell.angle_alpha   90.00
_cell.angle_beta   90.00
_cell.angle_gamma   90.00
#
_symmetry.space_group_name_H-M   'P 1'
#
loop_
_entity.id
_entity.type
_entity.pdbx_description
1 polymer ?
#
loop_
_entity_poly.entity_id
_entity_poly.type
_entity_poly.pdbx_seq_one_letter_code
_entity_poly.pdbx_strand_id
1 'polypeptide(L)'
;MVRTMHELGECQCSLVYAGLGLSKSNASHHFRALRESGILRRTQRGSQQYAALRAEELEDRFPGLLASVLANIDAAEPRASDPRTT
;
A
#
# COMPACT_ATOMS: atom_id res chain seq x y z
N MET A 1 3.59 -2.25 -0.63
CA MET A 1 2.95 -0.91 -0.49
C MET A 1 2.06 -0.85 0.74
N VAL A 2 0.99 -1.66 0.83
CA VAL A 2 0.06 -1.60 1.98
C VAL A 2 0.76 -1.89 3.32
N ARG A 3 1.57 -2.95 3.42
CA ARG A 3 2.37 -3.24 4.63
C ARG A 3 3.22 -2.04 5.07
N THR A 4 4.01 -1.50 4.15
CA THR A 4 4.87 -0.33 4.40
C THR A 4 4.08 0.89 4.90
N MET A 5 2.90 1.16 4.34
CA MET A 5 2.05 2.27 4.80
C MET A 5 1.38 1.97 6.15
N HIS A 6 1.14 0.69 6.47
CA HIS A 6 0.63 0.29 7.77
C HIS A 6 1.68 0.51 8.86
N GLU A 7 2.93 0.12 8.60
CA GLU A 7 4.06 0.27 9.54
C GLU A 7 4.47 1.74 9.74
N LEU A 8 4.51 2.52 8.65
CA LEU A 8 4.93 3.93 8.71
C LEU A 8 3.79 4.89 9.10
N GLY A 9 2.54 4.43 9.07
CA GLY A 9 1.36 5.29 9.24
C GLY A 9 1.26 6.35 8.15
N GLU A 10 1.17 7.62 8.56
CA GLU A 10 1.16 8.75 7.61
C GLU A 10 2.57 9.00 7.06
N CYS A 11 2.75 8.76 5.76
CA CYS A 11 4.06 8.81 5.12
C CYS A 11 4.00 9.56 3.78
N GLN A 12 5.15 10.07 3.35
CA GLN A 12 5.27 10.71 2.04
C GLN A 12 5.21 9.65 0.93
N CYS A 13 4.39 9.87 -0.10
CA CYS A 13 4.21 8.92 -1.20
C CYS A 13 5.54 8.53 -1.87
N SER A 14 6.47 9.48 -1.99
CA SER A 14 7.80 9.25 -2.56
C SER A 14 8.67 8.30 -1.75
N LEU A 15 8.63 8.40 -0.42
CA LEU A 15 9.38 7.50 0.45
C LEU A 15 8.85 6.07 0.35
N VAL A 16 7.53 5.89 0.22
CA VAL A 16 6.91 4.57 0.08
C VAL A 16 7.37 3.86 -1.19
N TYR A 17 7.28 4.52 -2.36
CA TYR A 17 7.69 3.84 -3.60
C TYR A 17 9.20 3.75 -3.77
N ALA A 18 9.96 4.71 -3.24
CA ALA A 18 11.43 4.64 -3.24
C ALA A 18 11.92 3.47 -2.38
N GLY A 19 11.36 3.28 -1.18
CA GLY A 19 11.70 2.16 -0.29
C GLY A 19 11.31 0.79 -0.87
N LEU A 20 10.36 0.75 -1.80
CA LEU A 20 9.93 -0.47 -2.49
C LEU A 20 10.59 -0.67 -3.87
N GLY A 21 11.49 0.22 -4.29
CA GLY A 21 12.11 0.17 -5.62
C GLY A 21 11.13 0.29 -6.79
N LEU A 22 9.94 0.88 -6.56
CA LEU A 22 8.90 1.00 -7.57
C LEU A 22 9.07 2.29 -8.39
N SER A 23 8.82 2.20 -9.70
CA SER A 23 8.73 3.39 -10.54
C SER A 23 7.56 4.28 -10.12
N LYS A 24 7.68 5.59 -10.39
CA LYS A 24 6.61 6.55 -10.10
C LYS A 24 5.28 6.18 -10.78
N SER A 25 5.33 5.61 -11.98
CA SER A 25 4.14 5.17 -12.72
C SER A 25 3.42 4.02 -12.01
N ASN A 26 4.16 2.96 -11.65
CA ASN A 26 3.62 1.80 -10.96
C ASN A 26 3.06 2.21 -9.59
N ALA A 27 3.80 3.02 -8.85
CA ALA A 27 3.35 3.55 -7.56
C ALA A 27 2.05 4.36 -7.71
N SER A 28 1.98 5.24 -8.71
CA SER A 28 0.79 6.06 -8.96
C SER A 28 -0.43 5.20 -9.28
N HIS A 29 -0.25 4.11 -10.03
CA HIS A 29 -1.30 3.14 -10.29
C HIS A 29 -1.80 2.48 -9.00
N HIS A 30 -0.91 1.96 -8.14
CA HIS A 30 -1.30 1.36 -6.87
C HIS A 30 -1.97 2.36 -5.93
N PHE A 31 -1.42 3.56 -5.78
CA PHE A 31 -2.05 4.60 -4.97
C PHE A 31 -3.39 5.07 -5.54
N ARG A 32 -3.63 4.93 -6.85
CA ARG A 32 -4.93 5.21 -7.45
C ARG A 32 -5.93 4.12 -7.07
N ALA A 33 -5.56 2.85 -7.26
CA ALA A 33 -6.41 1.70 -6.93
C ALA A 33 -6.80 1.70 -5.44
N LEU A 34 -5.84 1.91 -4.53
CA LEU A 34 -6.08 1.96 -3.09
C LEU A 34 -6.94 3.17 -2.66
N ARG A 35 -6.90 4.28 -3.41
CA ARG A 35 -7.75 5.45 -3.17
C ARG A 35 -9.18 5.20 -3.64
N GLU A 36 -9.33 4.58 -4.80
CA GLU A 36 -10.63 4.26 -5.39
C GLU A 36 -11.36 3.19 -4.57
N SER A 37 -10.65 2.27 -3.93
CA SER A 37 -11.22 1.34 -2.96
C SER A 37 -11.53 1.97 -1.60
N GLY A 38 -11.18 3.24 -1.38
CA GLY A 38 -11.43 3.96 -0.13
C GLY A 38 -10.55 3.53 1.04
N ILE A 39 -9.44 2.82 0.78
CA ILE A 39 -8.55 2.25 1.81
C ILE A 39 -7.54 3.28 2.33
N LEU A 40 -7.22 4.31 1.53
CA LEU A 40 -6.25 5.34 1.89
C LEU A 40 -6.85 6.76 1.89
N ARG A 41 -6.28 7.62 2.73
CA ARG A 41 -6.43 9.08 2.69
C ARG A 41 -5.16 9.72 2.17
N ARG A 42 -5.29 10.77 1.34
CA ARG A 42 -4.16 11.58 0.89
C ARG A 42 -4.26 12.99 1.45
N THR A 43 -3.12 13.53 1.83
CA THR A 43 -2.99 14.91 2.28
C THR A 43 -1.87 15.58 1.49
N GLN A 44 -2.09 16.79 0.99
CA GLN A 44 -1.03 17.60 0.41
C GLN A 44 -0.43 18.49 1.50
N ARG A 45 0.89 18.46 1.67
CA ARG A 45 1.62 19.39 2.56
C ARG A 45 2.71 20.09 1.75
N GLY A 46 2.46 21.34 1.39
CA GLY A 46 3.33 22.10 0.48
C GLY A 46 3.42 21.43 -0.89
N SER A 47 4.62 21.16 -1.38
CA SER A 47 4.88 20.44 -2.63
C SER A 47 4.81 18.90 -2.49
N GLN A 48 4.65 18.38 -1.28
CA GLN A 48 4.76 16.95 -0.98
C GLN A 48 3.40 16.30 -0.78
N GLN A 49 3.25 15.10 -1.34
CA GLN A 49 2.06 14.26 -1.18
C GLN A 49 2.29 13.24 -0.05
N TYR A 50 1.36 13.20 0.89
CA TYR A 50 1.30 12.24 1.98
C TYR A 50 0.12 11.29 1.79
N ALA A 51 0.28 10.07 2.26
CA ALA A 51 -0.76 9.06 2.29
C ALA A 51 -0.75 8.34 3.64
N ALA A 52 -1.94 7.98 4.12
CA ALA A 52 -2.13 7.13 5.28
C ALA A 52 -3.25 6.12 4.99
N LEU A 53 -3.16 4.93 5.56
CA LEU A 53 -4.27 3.97 5.52
C LEU A 53 -5.37 4.44 6.49
N ARG A 54 -6.63 4.21 6.11
CA ARG A 54 -7.79 4.44 6.98
C ARG A 54 -8.01 3.22 7.89
N ALA A 55 -6.94 2.80 8.58
CA ALA A 55 -6.91 1.53 9.29
C ALA A 55 -8.02 1.41 10.34
N GLU A 56 -8.19 2.43 11.17
CA GLU A 56 -9.24 2.46 12.20
C GLU A 56 -10.65 2.36 11.60
N GLU A 57 -10.94 3.15 10.56
CA GLU A 57 -12.25 3.16 9.90
C GLU A 57 -12.54 1.85 9.16
N LEU A 58 -11.50 1.22 8.60
CA LEU A 58 -11.61 -0.09 7.97
C LEU A 58 -11.84 -1.19 8.99
N GLU A 59 -11.17 -1.12 10.14
CA GLU A 59 -11.33 -2.10 11.22
C GLU A 59 -12.71 -1.99 11.88
N ASP A 60 -13.23 -0.78 12.08
CA ASP A 60 -14.59 -0.56 12.60
C ASP A 60 -15.67 -1.11 11.65
N ARG A 61 -15.52 -0.86 10.34
CA ARG A 61 -16.50 -1.29 9.33
C ARG A 61 -16.35 -2.75 8.91
N PHE A 62 -15.12 -3.26 8.90
CA PHE A 62 -14.75 -4.60 8.46
C PHE A 62 -13.69 -5.20 9.41
N PRO A 63 -14.11 -5.64 10.60
CA PRO A 63 -13.19 -6.17 11.61
C PRO A 63 -12.35 -7.33 11.06
N GLY A 64 -11.04 -7.27 11.24
CA GLY A 64 -10.08 -8.28 10.82
C GLY A 64 -9.72 -8.28 9.34
N LEU A 65 -10.30 -7.41 8.51
CA LEU A 65 -9.98 -7.34 7.08
C LEU A 65 -8.53 -6.94 6.85
N LEU A 66 -8.09 -5.83 7.46
CA LEU A 66 -6.74 -5.32 7.27
C LEU A 66 -5.71 -6.30 7.82
N ALA A 67 -5.98 -6.89 8.99
CA ALA A 67 -5.14 -7.92 9.58
C ALA A 67 -5.01 -9.15 8.66
N SER A 68 -6.13 -9.61 8.08
CA SER A 68 -6.13 -10.75 7.15
C SER A 68 -5.33 -10.46 5.88
N VAL A 69 -5.46 -9.25 5.32
CA VAL A 69 -4.68 -8.82 4.14
C VAL A 69 -3.19 -8.78 4.48
N LEU A 70 -2.81 -8.20 5.61
CA LEU A 70 -1.41 -8.11 6.04
C LEU A 70 -0.80 -9.50 6.28
N ALA A 71 -1.52 -10.41 6.96
CA ALA A 71 -1.08 -11.79 7.18
C ALA A 71 -0.85 -12.55 5.86
N ASN A 72 -1.67 -12.30 4.83
CA ASN A 72 -1.48 -12.92 3.51
C ASN A 72 -0.28 -12.35 2.74
N ILE A 73 0.09 -11.08 2.96
CA ILE A 73 1.31 -10.51 2.39
C ILE A 73 2.55 -11.14 3.05
N ASP A 74 2.49 -11.44 4.35
CA ASP A 74 3.56 -12.13 5.09
C ASP A 74 3.69 -13.60 4.70
N ALA A 75 2.57 -14.27 4.42
CA ALA A 75 2.54 -15.65 3.93
C ALA A 75 3.00 -15.80 2.47
N ALA A 76 3.07 -14.71 1.71
CA ALA A 76 3.56 -14.70 0.34
C ALA A 76 5.10 -14.63 0.30
N GLU A 77 5.77 -15.67 0.80
CA GLU A 77 7.13 -16.01 0.37
C GLU A 77 7.12 -16.40 -1.12
N PRO A 78 8.25 -16.23 -1.84
CA PRO A 78 8.23 -15.92 -3.26
C PRO A 78 7.67 -17.09 -4.06
N ARG A 79 6.63 -16.82 -4.85
CA ARG A 79 6.35 -17.62 -6.03
C ARG A 79 7.57 -17.50 -6.93
N ALA A 80 8.47 -18.48 -6.83
CA ALA A 80 9.56 -18.69 -7.75
C ALA A 80 9.02 -18.49 -9.18
N SER A 81 9.72 -17.64 -9.93
CA SER A 81 9.51 -17.35 -11.34
C SER A 81 9.04 -18.58 -12.10
N ASP A 82 7.90 -18.50 -12.77
CA ASP A 82 7.51 -19.47 -13.80
C ASP A 82 8.51 -19.32 -14.96
N PRO A 83 9.41 -20.31 -15.22
CA PRO A 83 10.29 -20.26 -16.37
C PRO A 83 9.52 -20.78 -17.58
N ARG A 84 8.62 -19.95 -18.13
CA ARG A 84 7.89 -20.32 -19.34
C ARG A 84 7.61 -19.14 -20.25
N THR A 85 8.71 -18.60 -20.78
CA THR A 85 8.72 -18.02 -22.13
C THR A 85 9.59 -18.94 -22.99
N THR A 86 8.94 -19.90 -23.65
CA THR A 86 9.38 -20.47 -24.93
C THR A 86 8.55 -19.80 -26.01
#